data_AF-A0A0K8RQL0-F1
#
_entry.id   AF-A0A0K8RQL0-F1
#
_cell.length_a   1.000
_cell.length_b   1.000
_cell.length_c   1.000
_cell.angle_alpha   90.00
_cell.angle_beta   90.00
_cell.angle_gamma   90.00
#
_symmetry.space_group_name_H-M   'P 1'
#
loop_
_entity.id
_entity.type
_entity.pdbx_description
1 polymer ?
#
loop_
_entity_poly.entity_id
_entity_poly.type
_entity_poly.pdbx_seq_one_letter_code
_entity_poly.pdbx_strand_id
1 'polypeptide(L)'
;LHFGVAWIAFAGWGTSSSAADVSEMDIYEFEAWVSCLDSEEVTCETKNGTHASYNRKTGLCEVRNGTDCVGGENHYKNLKECNESCNDAPKPPCSLEMNDGFGRANNPRYYFEASTANCTLFTFGGMGGNGNNFETKEECERNCSGFSLLKKVNVTINQTSR
;
A
#
# COMPACT_ATOMS: atom_id res chain seq x y z
N LEU A 1 -7.81 -6.51 15.44
CA LEU A 1 -9.07 -7.14 14.98
C LEU A 1 -8.83 -7.57 13.54
N HIS A 2 -8.54 -8.85 13.35
CA HIS A 2 -8.36 -9.45 12.03
C HIS A 2 -9.74 -9.39 11.35
N PHE A 3 -9.93 -8.46 10.42
CA PHE A 3 -11.07 -8.57 9.50
C PHE A 3 -10.74 -9.75 8.60
N GLY A 4 -11.26 -10.92 8.98
CA GLY A 4 -11.30 -12.07 8.09
C GLY A 4 -11.87 -11.61 6.76
N VAL A 5 -11.15 -11.94 5.70
CA VAL A 5 -11.44 -11.78 4.27
C VAL A 5 -12.93 -11.44 4.04
N ALA A 6 -13.26 -10.15 4.11
CA ALA A 6 -14.59 -9.67 3.78
C ALA A 6 -14.57 -9.46 2.27
N TRP A 7 -14.87 -10.52 1.52
CA TRP A 7 -15.10 -10.45 0.10
C TRP A 7 -16.23 -9.45 -0.16
N ILE A 8 -15.90 -8.26 -0.67
CA ILE A 8 -16.91 -7.30 -1.13
C ILE A 8 -17.36 -7.76 -2.51
N ALA A 9 -18.43 -8.54 -2.56
CA ALA A 9 -19.12 -8.86 -3.81
C ALA A 9 -20.03 -7.67 -4.18
N PHE A 10 -19.65 -6.87 -5.17
CA PHE A 10 -20.55 -5.89 -5.76
C PHE A 10 -21.52 -6.60 -6.69
N ALA A 11 -22.69 -7.00 -6.17
CA ALA A 11 -23.79 -7.48 -6.99
C ALA A 11 -24.42 -6.29 -7.71
N GLY A 12 -24.09 -6.11 -9.01
CA GLY A 12 -24.88 -5.25 -9.88
C GLY A 12 -26.31 -5.79 -9.98
N TRP A 13 -27.30 -5.00 -9.57
CA TRP A 13 -28.71 -5.39 -9.70
C TRP A 13 -29.16 -5.33 -11.16
N GLY A 14 -28.85 -6.40 -11.90
CA GLY A 14 -29.52 -6.77 -13.14
C GLY A 14 -30.71 -7.67 -12.83
N THR A 15 -31.91 -7.26 -13.22
CA THR A 15 -33.10 -8.09 -13.11
C THR A 15 -33.05 -9.23 -14.13
N SER A 16 -32.61 -10.43 -13.74
CA SER A 16 -32.83 -11.63 -14.54
C SER A 16 -32.63 -12.91 -13.73
N SER A 17 -33.70 -13.71 -13.64
CA SER A 17 -33.74 -15.05 -13.06
C SER A 17 -33.09 -16.05 -14.01
N SER A 18 -31.78 -16.22 -13.90
CA SER A 18 -31.05 -17.39 -14.37
C SER A 18 -29.91 -17.61 -13.40
N ALA A 19 -29.59 -18.87 -13.06
CA ALA A 19 -28.36 -19.19 -12.35
C ALA A 19 -27.20 -18.68 -13.21
N ALA A 20 -26.70 -17.47 -12.89
CA ALA A 20 -25.57 -16.90 -13.57
C ALA A 20 -24.38 -17.82 -13.27
N ASP A 21 -23.73 -18.27 -14.34
CA ASP A 21 -22.51 -19.03 -14.27
C ASP A 21 -21.51 -18.24 -13.41
N VAL A 22 -21.02 -18.84 -12.32
CA VAL A 22 -20.08 -18.21 -11.38
C VAL A 22 -18.71 -17.97 -12.05
N SER A 23 -18.55 -18.41 -13.30
CA SER A 23 -17.35 -18.28 -14.12
C SER A 23 -16.97 -16.85 -14.51
N GLU A 24 -17.85 -15.85 -14.34
CA GLU A 24 -17.62 -14.46 -14.79
C GLU A 24 -17.58 -13.45 -13.64
N MET A 25 -17.19 -13.89 -12.43
CA MET A 25 -16.94 -12.97 -11.30
C MET A 25 -15.45 -12.66 -11.18
N ASP A 26 -15.10 -11.38 -11.35
CA ASP A 26 -13.75 -10.90 -11.10
C ASP A 26 -13.52 -10.74 -9.59
N ILE A 27 -12.54 -11.48 -9.09
CA ILE A 27 -12.15 -11.48 -7.69
C ILE A 27 -10.86 -10.66 -7.54
N TYR A 28 -10.85 -9.76 -6.56
CA TYR A 28 -9.71 -8.88 -6.30
C TYR A 28 -9.19 -9.09 -4.88
N GLU A 29 -7.88 -9.00 -4.72
CA GLU A 29 -7.20 -8.94 -3.42
C GLU A 29 -6.24 -7.76 -3.38
N PHE A 30 -5.92 -7.28 -2.17
CA PHE A 30 -4.92 -6.24 -2.02
C PHE A 30 -3.54 -6.73 -2.44
N GLU A 31 -2.78 -5.85 -3.08
CA GLU A 31 -1.39 -6.12 -3.39
C GLU A 31 -0.55 -6.21 -2.11
N ALA A 32 0.41 -7.14 -2.10
CA ALA A 32 1.23 -7.41 -0.91
C ALA A 32 2.08 -6.21 -0.50
N TRP A 33 2.44 -5.36 -1.45
CA TRP A 33 3.27 -4.18 -1.19
C TRP A 33 2.51 -3.07 -0.44
N VAL A 34 1.17 -3.13 -0.37
CA VAL A 34 0.36 -2.10 0.29
C VAL A 34 0.76 -1.94 1.75
N SER A 35 0.92 -3.06 2.48
CA SER A 35 1.34 -3.06 3.89
C SER A 35 2.76 -2.51 4.09
N CYS A 36 3.61 -2.50 3.07
CA CYS A 36 4.97 -1.93 3.16
C CYS A 36 4.97 -0.40 3.30
N LEU A 37 3.87 0.25 2.94
CA LEU A 37 3.72 1.71 3.01
C LEU A 37 2.97 2.17 4.25
N ASP A 38 2.49 1.24 5.07
CA ASP A 38 1.95 1.53 6.39
C ASP A 38 3.01 2.13 7.32
N SER A 39 2.52 2.74 8.40
CA SER A 39 3.36 3.37 9.41
C SER A 39 4.44 2.42 9.92
N GLU A 40 5.68 2.92 9.94
CA GLU A 40 6.84 2.26 10.55
C GLU A 40 6.79 2.31 12.09
N GLU A 41 5.84 3.06 12.68
CA GLU A 41 5.65 3.15 14.13
C GLU A 41 4.95 1.90 14.66
N VAL A 42 5.77 0.95 15.13
CA VAL A 42 5.31 -0.26 15.82
C VAL A 42 5.82 -0.31 17.25
N THR A 43 5.00 -0.86 18.14
CA THR A 43 5.40 -1.15 19.52
C THR A 43 5.66 -2.64 19.66
N CYS A 44 6.88 -3.04 19.96
CA CYS A 44 7.25 -4.44 20.18
C CYS A 44 7.26 -4.76 21.67
N GLU A 45 6.52 -5.78 22.09
CA GLU A 45 6.42 -6.20 23.49
C GLU A 45 7.77 -6.72 24.01
N THR A 46 8.50 -7.45 23.16
CA THR A 46 9.79 -8.05 23.51
C THR A 46 10.90 -7.32 22.77
N LYS A 47 11.93 -6.85 23.51
CA LYS A 47 13.12 -6.21 22.90
C LYS A 47 14.20 -7.20 22.45
N ASN A 48 14.06 -8.47 22.81
CA ASN A 48 14.98 -9.54 22.44
C ASN A 48 14.55 -10.17 21.10
N GLY A 49 15.44 -10.17 20.11
CA GLY A 49 15.13 -10.63 18.76
C GLY A 49 14.92 -9.46 17.78
N THR A 50 14.53 -9.80 16.55
CA THR A 50 14.45 -8.86 15.44
C THR A 50 13.28 -9.16 14.52
N HIS A 51 12.77 -8.14 13.85
CA HIS A 51 11.85 -8.23 12.71
C HIS A 51 12.44 -7.45 11.52
N ALA A 52 11.77 -7.45 10.38
CA ALA A 52 12.11 -6.62 9.24
C ALA A 52 10.99 -5.62 8.94
N SER A 53 11.31 -4.45 8.43
CA SER A 53 10.34 -3.44 7.99
C SER A 53 10.83 -2.77 6.71
N TYR A 54 9.92 -2.38 5.82
CA TYR A 54 10.25 -1.59 4.65
C TYR A 54 10.49 -0.13 5.04
N ASN A 55 11.72 0.36 4.81
CA ASN A 55 12.06 1.74 5.06
C ASN A 55 11.69 2.58 3.84
N ARG A 56 10.67 3.43 4.00
CA ARG A 56 10.12 4.24 2.92
C ARG A 56 11.09 5.31 2.41
N LYS A 57 12.14 5.64 3.17
CA LYS A 57 13.16 6.62 2.79
C LYS A 57 14.27 6.01 1.94
N THR A 58 14.63 4.75 2.19
CA THR A 58 15.67 4.03 1.44
C THR A 58 15.08 3.20 0.31
N GLY A 59 13.80 2.85 0.39
CA GLY A 59 13.11 1.97 -0.54
C GLY A 59 13.53 0.50 -0.38
N LEU A 60 13.98 0.12 0.83
CA LEU A 60 14.57 -1.19 1.12
C LEU A 60 14.02 -1.77 2.43
N CYS A 61 13.95 -3.09 2.50
CA CYS A 61 13.70 -3.80 3.75
C CYS A 61 14.93 -3.77 4.67
N GLU A 62 14.72 -3.40 5.93
CA GLU A 62 15.76 -3.28 6.95
C GLU A 62 15.36 -4.08 8.20
N VAL A 63 16.38 -4.61 8.91
CA VAL A 63 16.16 -5.30 10.18
C VAL A 63 15.98 -4.28 11.30
N ARG A 64 14.99 -4.51 12.16
CA ARG A 64 14.66 -3.71 13.33
C ARG A 64 14.68 -4.60 14.58
N ASN A 65 14.93 -3.98 15.74
CA ASN A 65 14.95 -4.70 17.01
C ASN A 65 13.54 -4.88 17.57
N GLY A 66 13.29 -6.06 18.13
CA GLY A 66 12.05 -6.41 18.82
C GLY A 66 11.21 -7.44 18.08
N THR A 67 10.40 -8.17 18.85
CA THR A 67 9.44 -9.17 18.38
C THR A 67 8.06 -8.88 18.96
N ASP A 68 7.03 -9.57 18.43
CA ASP A 68 5.65 -9.42 18.88
C ASP A 68 5.19 -7.96 18.79
N CYS A 69 5.42 -7.38 17.61
CA CYS A 69 5.15 -5.98 17.33
C CYS A 69 3.68 -5.77 16.99
N VAL A 70 3.09 -4.72 17.54
CA VAL A 70 1.73 -4.26 17.26
C VAL A 70 1.78 -2.84 16.71
N GLY A 71 0.89 -2.52 15.76
CA GLY A 71 0.90 -1.22 15.07
C GLY A 71 0.51 -1.39 13.60
N GLY A 72 1.14 -0.61 12.72
CA GLY A 72 0.99 -0.74 11.26
C GLY A 72 1.51 -2.09 10.74
N GLU A 73 1.07 -2.51 9.54
CA GLU A 73 1.40 -3.84 9.01
C GLU A 73 2.81 -3.93 8.37
N ASN A 74 3.57 -2.83 8.38
CA ASN A 74 4.95 -2.78 7.88
C ASN A 74 5.97 -3.40 8.86
N HIS A 75 5.68 -4.62 9.32
CA HIS A 75 6.59 -5.42 10.13
C HIS A 75 6.45 -6.90 9.75
N TYR A 76 7.58 -7.51 9.39
CA TYR A 76 7.69 -8.85 8.85
C TYR A 76 8.59 -9.67 9.74
N LYS A 77 8.37 -11.00 9.79
CA LYS A 77 9.17 -11.88 10.64
C LYS A 77 10.67 -11.83 10.32
N ASN A 78 11.02 -11.62 9.06
CA ASN A 78 12.40 -11.59 8.58
C ASN A 78 12.51 -10.84 7.24
N LEU A 79 13.75 -10.58 6.80
CA LEU A 79 14.03 -9.89 5.55
C LEU A 79 13.46 -10.60 4.31
N LYS A 80 13.39 -11.93 4.31
CA LYS A 80 12.90 -12.68 3.15
C LYS A 80 11.41 -12.40 2.93
N GLU A 81 10.60 -12.48 3.98
CA GLU A 81 9.17 -12.17 3.92
C GLU A 81 8.91 -10.70 3.57
N CYS A 82 9.73 -9.78 4.11
CA CYS A 82 9.65 -8.37 3.74
C CYS A 82 9.94 -8.17 2.25
N ASN A 83 11.03 -8.73 1.72
CA ASN A 83 11.39 -8.58 0.32
C ASN A 83 10.34 -9.21 -0.62
N GLU A 84 9.79 -10.37 -0.26
CA GLU A 84 8.70 -11.01 -1.02
C GLU A 84 7.46 -10.12 -1.10
N SER A 85 7.20 -9.30 -0.07
CA SER A 85 6.06 -8.38 -0.04
C SER A 85 6.36 -7.03 -0.70
N CYS A 86 7.58 -6.50 -0.54
CA CYS A 86 7.90 -5.10 -0.76
C CYS A 86 8.83 -4.81 -1.94
N ASN A 87 9.35 -5.81 -2.65
CA ASN A 87 10.23 -5.56 -3.79
C ASN A 87 9.58 -4.72 -4.90
N ASP A 88 8.28 -4.89 -5.08
CA ASP A 88 7.45 -4.17 -6.05
C ASP A 88 6.78 -2.93 -5.44
N ALA A 89 7.08 -2.61 -4.17
CA ALA A 89 6.59 -1.37 -3.57
C ALA A 89 7.17 -0.15 -4.30
N PRO A 90 6.41 0.97 -4.33
CA PRO A 90 6.94 2.26 -4.72
C PRO A 90 8.26 2.55 -4.02
N LYS A 91 9.22 3.13 -4.73
CA LYS A 91 10.51 3.58 -4.17
C LYS A 91 10.51 5.10 -4.06
N PRO A 92 11.46 5.72 -3.32
CA PRO A 92 11.55 7.17 -3.24
C PRO A 92 11.67 7.79 -4.65
N PRO A 93 10.98 8.91 -4.93
CA PRO A 93 10.21 9.71 -3.98
C PRO A 93 8.80 9.18 -3.67
N CYS A 94 8.25 8.27 -4.49
CA CYS A 94 6.85 7.83 -4.42
C CYS A 94 6.50 7.03 -3.17
N SER A 95 7.47 6.47 -2.45
CA SER A 95 7.25 5.84 -1.14
C SER A 95 7.20 6.82 0.03
N LEU A 96 7.66 8.06 -0.16
CA LEU A 96 7.73 9.04 0.92
C LEU A 96 6.34 9.57 1.23
N GLU A 97 6.05 9.84 2.49
CA GLU A 97 4.80 10.52 2.86
C GLU A 97 4.76 11.97 2.36
N MET A 98 3.56 12.52 2.25
CA MET A 98 3.36 13.95 2.02
C MET A 98 4.07 14.76 3.12
N ASN A 99 4.79 15.80 2.71
CA ASN A 99 5.44 16.71 3.65
C ASN A 99 5.27 18.16 3.18
N ASP A 100 4.42 18.90 3.89
CA ASP A 100 4.11 20.32 3.66
C ASP A 100 5.27 21.25 4.03
N GLY A 101 6.28 20.74 4.73
CA GLY A 101 7.43 21.50 5.17
C GLY A 101 7.10 22.42 6.34
N PHE A 102 7.95 23.44 6.56
CA PHE A 102 7.80 24.36 7.70
C PHE A 102 7.67 25.83 7.28
N GLY A 103 7.63 26.10 5.97
CA GLY A 103 7.37 27.43 5.45
C GLY A 103 5.90 27.85 5.59
N ARG A 104 5.57 29.05 5.09
CA ARG A 104 4.20 29.62 5.15
C ARG A 104 3.68 30.06 3.78
N ALA A 105 4.34 29.65 2.70
CA ALA A 105 3.84 29.90 1.35
C ALA A 105 2.58 29.05 1.10
N ASN A 106 1.73 29.53 0.20
CA ASN A 106 0.59 28.77 -0.30
C ASN A 106 0.92 28.30 -1.71
N ASN A 107 1.76 27.26 -1.82
CA ASN A 107 2.20 26.72 -3.11
C ASN A 107 1.47 25.39 -3.38
N PRO A 108 0.48 25.36 -4.30
CA PRO A 108 -0.16 24.11 -4.70
C PRO A 108 0.87 23.18 -5.36
N ARG A 109 0.91 21.93 -4.91
CA ARG A 109 1.81 20.88 -5.38
C ARG A 109 1.07 19.55 -5.40
N TYR A 110 1.65 18.56 -6.06
CA TYR A 110 1.13 17.19 -6.09
C TYR A 110 2.09 16.26 -5.37
N TYR A 111 1.54 15.31 -4.60
CA TYR A 111 2.29 14.20 -4.03
C TYR A 111 1.61 12.89 -4.45
N PHE A 112 2.38 11.82 -4.53
CA PHE A 112 1.83 10.49 -4.69
C PHE A 112 1.32 9.97 -3.35
N GLU A 113 0.01 9.75 -3.29
CA GLU A 113 -0.67 9.16 -2.16
C GLU A 113 -0.73 7.64 -2.32
N ALA A 114 0.16 6.97 -1.59
CA ALA A 114 0.30 5.52 -1.57
C ALA A 114 -1.02 4.78 -1.29
N SER A 115 -1.84 5.27 -0.35
CA SER A 115 -3.10 4.64 0.08
C SER A 115 -4.20 4.65 -0.97
N THR A 116 -4.07 5.49 -2.01
CA THR A 116 -5.00 5.57 -3.13
C THR A 116 -4.33 5.24 -4.45
N ALA A 117 -3.01 5.00 -4.45
CA ALA A 117 -2.15 4.88 -5.63
C ALA A 117 -2.35 6.03 -6.64
N ASN A 118 -2.61 7.24 -6.16
CA ASN A 118 -2.95 8.40 -6.99
C ASN A 118 -2.13 9.63 -6.63
N CYS A 119 -2.02 10.55 -7.59
CA CYS A 119 -1.40 11.85 -7.36
C CYS A 119 -2.43 12.87 -6.84
N THR A 120 -2.24 13.30 -5.60
CA THR A 120 -3.16 14.15 -4.85
C THR A 120 -2.57 15.54 -4.65
N LEU A 121 -3.40 16.58 -4.75
CA LEU A 121 -3.00 17.97 -4.53
C LEU A 121 -2.79 18.24 -3.03
N PHE A 122 -1.71 18.93 -2.68
CA PHE A 122 -1.45 19.45 -1.34
C PHE A 122 -0.88 20.88 -1.38
N THR A 123 -0.83 21.54 -0.23
CA THR A 123 -0.22 22.87 -0.11
C THR A 123 1.17 22.75 0.49
N PHE A 124 2.19 23.05 -0.28
CA PHE A 124 3.57 23.09 0.18
C PHE A 124 3.91 24.48 0.74
N GLY A 125 4.45 24.51 1.97
CA GLY A 125 4.87 25.73 2.66
C GLY A 125 6.05 26.47 2.02
N GLY A 126 6.70 25.88 1.01
CA GLY A 126 7.78 26.50 0.25
C GLY A 126 9.19 26.27 0.79
N MET A 127 9.34 25.64 1.96
CA MET A 127 10.63 25.33 2.59
C MET A 127 10.59 23.98 3.31
N GLY A 128 11.69 23.25 3.26
CA GLY A 128 11.75 21.88 3.79
C GLY A 128 11.07 20.90 2.85
N GLY A 129 10.21 20.03 3.40
CA GLY A 129 9.54 19.00 2.62
C GLY A 129 10.44 17.80 2.31
N ASN A 130 9.99 16.99 1.36
CA ASN A 130 10.76 15.88 0.79
C ASN A 130 10.53 15.80 -0.73
N GLY A 131 11.08 14.76 -1.37
CA GLY A 131 11.01 14.60 -2.83
C GLY A 131 9.63 14.20 -3.39
N ASN A 132 8.67 13.80 -2.56
CA ASN A 132 7.30 13.54 -2.99
C ASN A 132 6.52 14.86 -3.12
N ASN A 133 6.97 15.71 -4.03
CA ASN A 133 6.52 17.08 -4.23
C ASN A 133 6.75 17.47 -5.68
N PHE A 134 5.69 17.49 -6.46
CA PHE A 134 5.70 17.72 -7.90
C PHE A 134 4.90 18.98 -8.23
N GLU A 135 5.30 19.69 -9.30
CA GLU A 135 4.63 20.94 -9.69
C GLU A 135 3.29 20.68 -10.38
N THR A 136 3.18 19.59 -11.14
CA THR A 136 1.95 19.21 -11.84
C THR A 136 1.54 17.78 -11.56
N LYS A 137 0.26 17.48 -11.79
CA LYS A 137 -0.28 16.12 -11.66
C LYS A 137 0.41 15.16 -12.62
N GLU A 138 0.65 15.59 -13.86
CA GLU A 138 1.28 14.78 -14.90
C GLU A 138 2.74 14.47 -14.57
N GLU A 139 3.45 15.38 -13.90
CA GLU A 139 4.79 15.10 -13.40
C GLU A 139 4.76 14.02 -12.32
N CYS A 140 3.86 14.14 -11.35
CA CYS A 140 3.68 13.11 -10.32
C CYS A 140 3.33 11.74 -10.94
N GLU A 141 2.36 11.69 -11.85
CA GLU A 141 1.92 10.44 -12.49
C GLU A 141 3.04 9.82 -13.33
N ARG A 142 3.83 10.64 -14.03
CA ARG A 142 4.97 10.14 -14.80
C ARG A 142 6.04 9.48 -13.91
N ASN A 143 6.23 10.00 -12.70
CA ASN A 143 7.22 9.47 -11.76
C ASN A 143 6.68 8.29 -10.93
N CYS A 144 5.38 8.28 -10.60
CA CYS A 144 4.80 7.40 -9.60
C CYS A 144 3.61 6.55 -10.07
N SER A 145 3.34 6.46 -11.38
CA SER A 145 2.32 5.55 -11.91
C SER A 145 2.78 4.09 -11.93
N GLY A 146 1.84 3.19 -12.25
CA GLY A 146 2.09 1.75 -12.38
C GLY A 146 1.74 0.94 -11.14
N PHE A 147 1.21 1.57 -10.10
CA PHE A 147 0.75 0.91 -8.89
C PHE A 147 -0.77 0.78 -8.88
N SER A 148 -1.26 -0.41 -8.53
CA SER A 148 -2.67 -0.69 -8.24
C SER A 148 -2.75 -1.27 -6.85
N LEU A 149 -3.71 -0.82 -6.03
CA LEU A 149 -3.90 -1.40 -4.70
C LEU A 149 -4.47 -2.81 -4.74
N LEU A 150 -5.10 -3.17 -5.85
CA LEU A 150 -5.79 -4.44 -6.04
C LEU A 150 -5.23 -5.20 -7.23
N LYS A 151 -5.05 -6.51 -7.07
CA LYS A 151 -4.79 -7.45 -8.16
C LYS A 151 -5.97 -8.37 -8.36
N LYS A 152 -6.22 -8.71 -9.63
CA LYS A 152 -7.21 -9.70 -10.02
C LYS A 152 -6.66 -11.10 -9.74
N VAL A 153 -7.45 -11.92 -9.05
CA VAL A 153 -7.10 -13.30 -8.68
C VAL A 153 -7.92 -14.26 -9.51
N ASN A 154 -7.27 -15.26 -10.08
CA ASN A 154 -7.94 -16.35 -10.77
C ASN A 154 -8.31 -17.44 -9.75
N VAL A 155 -9.60 -17.66 -9.53
CA VAL A 155 -10.09 -18.69 -8.61
C VAL A 155 -10.57 -19.90 -9.40
N THR A 156 -9.98 -21.07 -9.13
CA THR A 156 -10.43 -22.35 -9.68
C THR A 156 -11.28 -23.07 -8.66
N ILE A 157 -12.59 -23.23 -8.94
CA ILE A 157 -13.48 -24.00 -8.09
C ILE A 157 -13.36 -25.48 -8.47
N ASN A 158 -12.66 -26.28 -7.66
CA ASN A 158 -12.71 -27.73 -7.77
C ASN A 158 -14.03 -28.22 -7.17
N GLN A 159 -15.07 -28.33 -7.99
CA GLN A 159 -16.33 -28.95 -7.57
C GLN A 159 -16.13 -30.46 -7.38
N THR A 160 -16.02 -30.91 -6.14
CA THR A 160 -16.08 -32.33 -5.81
C THR A 160 -17.54 -32.79 -5.90
N SER A 161 -17.97 -33.25 -7.08
CA SER A 161 -19.25 -33.95 -7.24
C SER A 161 -19.21 -35.21 -6.37
N ARG A 162 -20.11 -35.31 -5.38
CA ARG A 162 -20.50 -36.59 -4.77
C ARG A 162 -21.71 -37.16 -5.48
#